data_AF-A9D403-F1
#
_entry.id   AF-A9D403-F1
#
_cell.length_a   1.000
_cell.length_b   1.000
_cell.length_c   1.000
_cell.angle_alpha   90.00
_cell.angle_beta   90.00
_cell.angle_gamma   90.00
#
_symmetry.space_group_name_H-M   'P 1'
#
loop_
_entity.id
_entity.type
_entity.pdbx_description
1 polymer ?
#
loop_
_entity_poly.entity_id
_entity_poly.type
_entity_poly.pdbx_seq_one_letter_code
_entity_poly.pdbx_strand_id
1 'polypeptide(L)'
;MSSVAEVIQYPDRPTENRELLKVIKMSVVDKRKRLGWQDKDLEARGIIGRWIDGTSNRLTLYRQDDKIYLETWSSDGCHSLDVMICTQTEQGLKLEDKGGNIFGEYFLLTDDNSLHFCNASECYYTAKAV
;
A
#
# COMPACT_ATOMS: atom_id res chain seq x y z
N MET A 1 -1.63 -61.16 -23.12
CA MET A 1 -1.80 -59.69 -23.19
C MET A 1 -2.41 -59.24 -21.87
N SER A 2 -1.59 -58.74 -20.95
CA SER A 2 -2.06 -58.19 -19.66
C SER A 2 -1.69 -56.72 -19.61
N SER A 3 -2.70 -55.87 -19.63
CA SER A 3 -2.60 -54.41 -19.58
C SER A 3 -2.27 -53.97 -18.16
N VAL A 4 -1.14 -53.29 -17.98
CA VAL A 4 -0.74 -52.65 -16.73
C VAL A 4 -1.36 -51.26 -16.71
N ALA A 5 -2.35 -51.04 -15.85
CA ALA A 5 -2.83 -49.70 -15.57
C ALA A 5 -1.80 -49.01 -14.66
N GLU A 6 -0.95 -48.17 -15.26
CA GLU A 6 -0.10 -47.25 -14.51
C GLU A 6 -0.99 -46.29 -13.72
N VAL A 7 -0.96 -46.43 -12.40
CA VAL A 7 -1.49 -45.45 -11.46
C VAL A 7 -0.58 -44.22 -11.55
N ILE A 8 -1.01 -43.20 -12.28
CA ILE A 8 -0.34 -41.90 -12.31
C ILE A 8 -0.47 -41.27 -10.92
N GLN A 9 0.58 -41.43 -10.11
CA GLN A 9 0.76 -40.66 -8.88
C GLN A 9 1.12 -39.22 -9.25
N TYR A 10 0.21 -38.29 -8.98
CA TYR A 10 0.50 -36.87 -9.10
C TYR A 10 1.50 -36.47 -7.99
N PRO A 11 2.60 -35.78 -8.33
CA PRO A 11 3.55 -35.32 -7.31
C PRO A 11 2.87 -34.36 -6.34
N ASP A 12 3.32 -34.41 -5.07
CA ASP A 12 2.84 -33.57 -3.98
C ASP A 12 2.69 -32.11 -4.42
N ARG A 13 1.45 -31.59 -4.36
CA ARG A 13 1.16 -30.21 -4.75
C ARG A 13 1.96 -29.25 -3.87
N PRO A 14 2.57 -28.19 -4.44
CA PRO A 14 3.32 -27.20 -3.66
C PRO A 14 2.45 -26.61 -2.54
N THR A 15 3.05 -26.46 -1.36
CA THR A 15 2.42 -25.97 -0.12
C THR A 15 1.67 -24.64 -0.30
N GLU A 16 2.11 -23.82 -1.25
CA GLU A 16 1.47 -22.55 -1.65
C GLU A 16 -0.02 -22.70 -2.02
N ASN A 17 -0.40 -23.83 -2.62
CA ASN A 17 -1.78 -24.08 -3.04
C ASN A 17 -2.71 -24.31 -1.83
N ARG A 18 -2.18 -24.84 -0.71
CA ARG A 18 -2.97 -25.05 0.51
C ARG A 18 -3.34 -23.75 1.21
N GLU A 19 -2.45 -22.76 1.20
CA GLU A 19 -2.72 -21.43 1.76
C GLU A 19 -3.82 -20.71 0.95
N LEU A 20 -3.74 -20.74 -0.38
CA LEU A 20 -4.77 -20.17 -1.26
C LEU A 20 -6.14 -20.87 -1.09
N LEU A 21 -6.15 -22.21 -0.97
CA LEU A 21 -7.37 -22.98 -0.75
C LEU A 21 -8.03 -22.67 0.61
N LYS A 22 -7.24 -22.37 1.65
CA LYS A 22 -7.78 -21.91 2.93
C LYS A 22 -8.54 -20.59 2.75
N VAL A 23 -7.99 -19.64 1.99
CA VAL A 23 -8.64 -18.34 1.73
C VAL A 23 -9.95 -18.51 0.98
N ILE A 24 -9.99 -19.36 -0.04
CA ILE A 24 -11.22 -19.61 -0.82
C ILE A 24 -12.35 -20.11 0.10
N LYS A 25 -12.02 -21.03 1.02
CA LYS A 25 -12.95 -21.65 1.97
C LYS A 25 -13.36 -20.76 3.15
N MET A 26 -12.74 -19.59 3.35
CA MET A 26 -13.12 -18.68 4.43
C MET A 26 -14.50 -18.07 4.18
N SER A 27 -15.25 -17.86 5.26
CA SER A 27 -16.51 -17.11 5.22
C SER A 27 -16.26 -15.66 4.80
N VAL A 28 -17.27 -15.00 4.22
CA VAL A 28 -17.19 -13.57 3.86
C VAL A 28 -16.84 -12.71 5.09
N VAL A 29 -17.33 -13.10 6.27
CA VAL A 29 -17.04 -12.41 7.54
C VAL A 29 -15.58 -12.55 7.93
N ASP A 30 -14.99 -13.75 7.82
CA ASP A 30 -13.59 -13.97 8.18
C ASP A 30 -12.63 -13.34 7.16
N LYS A 31 -13.03 -13.33 5.87
CA LYS A 31 -12.33 -12.55 4.83
C LYS A 31 -12.33 -11.07 5.17
N ARG A 32 -13.47 -10.51 5.59
CA ARG A 32 -13.57 -9.11 6.05
C ARG A 32 -12.77 -8.84 7.32
N LYS A 33 -12.76 -9.76 8.30
CA LYS A 33 -11.92 -9.63 9.51
C LYS A 33 -10.43 -9.69 9.18
N ARG A 34 -10.02 -10.49 8.19
CA ARG A 34 -8.64 -10.53 7.69
C ARG A 34 -8.27 -9.29 6.90
N LEU A 35 -9.20 -8.70 6.15
CA LEU A 35 -9.02 -7.36 5.56
C LEU A 35 -8.89 -6.29 6.65
N GLY A 36 -9.64 -6.44 7.75
CA GLY A 36 -9.49 -5.62 8.97
C GLY A 36 -8.18 -5.82 9.74
N TRP A 37 -7.24 -6.66 9.26
CA TRP A 37 -5.87 -6.70 9.79
C TRP A 37 -5.10 -5.40 9.53
N GLN A 38 -5.60 -4.53 8.66
CA GLN A 38 -5.13 -3.14 8.54
C GLN A 38 -4.91 -2.51 9.90
N ASP A 39 -5.86 -2.61 10.84
CA ASP A 39 -5.74 -1.92 12.13
C ASP A 39 -4.65 -2.50 13.06
N LYS A 40 -4.32 -3.78 12.93
CA LYS A 40 -3.33 -4.45 13.80
C LYS A 40 -1.89 -4.33 13.29
N ASP A 41 -1.71 -4.14 11.98
CA ASP A 41 -0.40 -3.93 11.35
C ASP A 41 0.04 -2.45 11.45
N LEU A 42 -0.88 -1.54 11.79
CA LEU A 42 -0.59 -0.12 12.02
C LEU A 42 0.31 0.14 13.23
N GLU A 43 0.30 -0.72 14.26
CA GLU A 43 1.17 -0.50 15.44
C GLU A 43 2.66 -0.78 15.16
N ALA A 44 2.95 -1.63 14.17
CA ALA A 44 4.33 -1.86 13.72
C ALA A 44 4.84 -0.76 12.77
N ARG A 45 3.91 -0.02 12.15
CA ARG A 45 4.21 1.03 11.18
C ARG A 45 4.34 2.37 11.91
N GLY A 46 5.47 3.05 11.76
CA GLY A 46 5.65 4.40 12.27
C GLY A 46 4.83 5.39 11.45
N ILE A 47 3.53 5.53 11.75
CA ILE A 47 2.63 6.42 11.02
C ILE A 47 3.12 7.86 11.17
N ILE A 48 3.38 8.49 10.02
CA ILE A 48 3.81 9.89 9.94
C ILE A 48 2.56 10.78 9.87
N GLY A 49 1.59 10.42 9.04
CA GLY A 49 0.33 11.14 8.95
C GLY A 49 -0.70 10.48 8.06
N ARG A 50 -1.91 11.05 8.10
CA ARG A 50 -3.08 10.60 7.33
C ARG A 50 -3.84 11.79 6.78
N TRP A 51 -4.24 11.68 5.53
CA TRP A 51 -4.98 12.74 4.84
C TRP A 51 -6.05 12.18 3.91
N ILE A 52 -6.93 13.06 3.46
CA ILE A 52 -7.88 12.80 2.37
C ILE A 52 -7.59 13.77 1.23
N ASP A 53 -7.47 13.25 0.02
CA ASP A 53 -7.28 14.05 -1.19
C ASP A 53 -8.60 14.65 -1.72
N GLY A 54 -8.51 15.42 -2.81
CA GLY A 54 -9.68 16.07 -3.42
C GLY A 54 -10.72 15.09 -3.99
N THR A 55 -10.34 13.83 -4.21
CA THR A 55 -11.18 12.75 -4.75
C THR A 55 -11.71 11.81 -3.67
N SER A 56 -11.51 12.15 -2.39
CA SER A 56 -11.89 11.34 -1.23
C SER A 56 -11.07 10.06 -1.05
N ASN A 57 -9.90 9.94 -1.69
CA ASN A 57 -8.97 8.86 -1.38
C ASN A 57 -8.28 9.14 -0.06
N ARG A 58 -8.06 8.09 0.73
CA ARG A 58 -7.32 8.18 1.99
C ARG A 58 -5.85 7.93 1.72
N LEU A 59 -5.01 8.84 2.18
CA LEU A 59 -3.57 8.77 2.10
C LEU A 59 -3.02 8.45 3.47
N THR A 60 -2.13 7.47 3.57
CA THR A 60 -1.39 7.16 4.80
C THR A 60 0.09 7.13 4.48
N LEU A 61 0.85 8.02 5.11
CA LEU A 61 2.31 8.02 5.03
C LEU A 61 2.88 7.38 6.29
N TYR A 62 3.78 6.42 6.13
CA TYR A 62 4.38 5.72 7.26
C TYR A 62 5.78 5.23 6.98
N ARG A 63 6.54 5.01 8.05
CA ARG A 63 7.87 4.41 8.02
C ARG A 63 7.81 2.94 8.44
N GLN A 64 8.47 2.08 7.67
CA GLN A 64 8.64 0.66 7.96
C GLN A 64 9.96 0.17 7.36
N ASP A 65 10.76 -0.58 8.12
CA ASP A 65 12.02 -1.19 7.67
C ASP A 65 12.94 -0.20 6.92
N ASP A 66 13.14 0.98 7.53
CA ASP A 66 13.95 2.12 7.04
C ASP A 66 13.45 2.77 5.72
N LYS A 67 12.28 2.39 5.25
CA LYS A 67 11.64 2.98 4.07
C LYS A 67 10.41 3.79 4.49
N ILE A 68 10.09 4.75 3.65
CA ILE A 68 8.84 5.50 3.75
C ILE A 68 7.91 5.03 2.64
N TYR A 69 6.66 4.79 3.01
CA TYR A 69 5.61 4.31 2.14
C TYR A 69 4.46 5.31 2.15
N LEU A 70 3.90 5.57 0.97
CA LEU A 70 2.60 6.21 0.82
C LEU A 70 1.61 5.16 0.37
N GLU A 71 0.58 4.95 1.17
CA GLU A 71 -0.53 4.08 0.85
C GLU A 71 -1.76 4.92 0.52
N THR A 72 -2.35 4.68 -0.65
CA THR A 72 -3.54 5.39 -1.12
C THR A 72 -4.70 4.42 -1.22
N TRP A 73 -5.80 4.71 -0.55
CA TRP A 73 -7.05 3.92 -0.60
C TRP A 73 -8.15 4.71 -1.28
N SER A 74 -8.61 4.16 -2.40
CA SER A 74 -9.77 4.67 -3.12
C SER A 74 -11.07 4.20 -2.49
N SER A 75 -12.14 4.96 -2.72
CA SER A 75 -13.47 4.66 -2.15
C SER A 75 -14.09 3.35 -2.67
N ASP A 76 -13.63 2.85 -3.83
CA ASP A 76 -14.00 1.57 -4.42
C ASP A 76 -13.27 0.37 -3.80
N GLY A 77 -12.36 0.62 -2.85
CA GLY A 77 -11.54 -0.40 -2.19
C GLY A 77 -10.28 -0.79 -2.95
N CYS A 78 -9.97 -0.11 -4.07
CA CYS A 78 -8.67 -0.20 -4.70
C CYS A 78 -7.62 0.51 -3.83
N HIS A 79 -6.37 0.04 -3.88
CA HIS A 79 -5.27 0.75 -3.22
C HIS A 79 -3.97 0.66 -4.01
N SER A 80 -3.13 1.67 -3.84
CA SER A 80 -1.72 1.68 -4.24
C SER A 80 -0.83 1.73 -3.00
N LEU A 81 0.39 1.21 -3.16
CA LEU A 81 1.43 1.28 -2.13
C LEU A 81 2.75 1.64 -2.80
N ASP A 82 3.19 2.86 -2.56
CA ASP A 82 4.31 3.47 -3.26
C ASP A 82 5.47 3.71 -2.29
N VAL A 83 6.69 3.38 -2.71
CA VAL A 83 7.91 3.59 -1.90
C VAL A 83 8.46 4.97 -2.20
N MET A 84 8.64 5.79 -1.18
CA MET A 84 9.07 7.18 -1.35
C MET A 84 10.57 7.35 -1.18
N ILE A 85 11.19 8.05 -2.13
CA ILE A 85 12.48 8.71 -2.00
C ILE A 85 12.23 10.02 -1.25
N CYS A 86 12.93 10.21 -0.14
CA CYS A 86 12.72 11.33 0.75
C CYS A 86 13.93 12.26 0.72
N THR A 87 13.69 13.55 0.45
CA THR A 87 14.72 14.58 0.44
C THR A 87 14.33 15.68 1.40
N GLN A 88 15.18 15.97 2.40
CA GLN A 88 14.94 17.10 3.30
C GLN A 88 15.14 18.42 2.54
N THR A 89 14.19 19.33 2.70
CA THR A 89 14.23 20.69 2.14
C THR A 89 14.02 21.72 3.25
N GLU A 90 14.16 23.01 2.93
CA GLU A 90 13.90 24.11 3.87
C GLU A 90 12.43 24.19 4.30
N GLN A 91 11.51 23.65 3.49
CA GLN A 91 10.07 23.72 3.73
C GLN A 91 9.52 22.44 4.39
N GLY A 92 10.33 21.39 4.49
CA GLY A 92 9.92 20.09 5.01
C GLY A 92 10.49 18.94 4.18
N LEU A 93 9.81 17.79 4.23
CA LEU A 93 10.22 16.56 3.59
C LEU A 93 9.59 16.43 2.20
N LYS A 94 10.41 16.47 1.15
CA LYS A 94 10.00 16.17 -0.22
C LYS A 94 9.93 14.65 -0.41
N LEU A 95 8.83 14.16 -0.95
CA LEU A 95 8.53 12.75 -1.16
C LEU A 95 8.29 12.49 -2.66
N GLU A 96 9.14 11.67 -3.26
CA GLU A 96 9.09 11.31 -4.67
C GLU A 96 8.91 9.80 -4.80
N ASP A 97 8.01 9.34 -5.67
CA ASP A 97 7.88 7.90 -5.91
C ASP A 97 9.17 7.32 -6.48
N LYS A 98 9.69 6.27 -5.84
CA LYS A 98 10.87 5.52 -6.29
C LYS A 98 10.63 4.83 -7.64
N GLY A 99 9.39 4.49 -7.98
CA GLY A 99 8.99 4.03 -9.30
C GLY A 99 9.25 5.05 -10.41
N GLY A 100 9.46 6.31 -10.02
CA GLY A 100 9.71 7.44 -10.88
C GLY A 100 8.40 8.06 -11.36
N ASN A 101 8.31 9.38 -11.28
CA ASN A 101 7.23 10.14 -11.91
C ASN A 101 7.79 10.94 -13.09
N ILE A 102 7.34 10.62 -14.30
CA ILE A 102 7.75 11.31 -15.54
C ILE A 102 7.18 12.73 -15.66
N PHE A 103 6.21 13.09 -14.82
CA PHE A 103 5.58 14.41 -14.81
C PHE A 103 6.18 15.36 -13.75
N GLY A 104 7.15 14.89 -12.96
CA GLY A 104 7.82 15.68 -11.93
C GLY A 104 6.91 16.07 -10.77
N GLU A 105 5.82 15.33 -10.54
CA GLU A 105 4.96 15.54 -9.38
C GLU A 105 5.56 14.85 -8.16
N TYR A 106 5.45 15.53 -7.02
CA TYR A 106 5.94 15.09 -5.73
C TYR A 106 5.01 15.56 -4.63
N PHE A 107 5.15 14.95 -3.45
CA PHE A 107 4.49 15.44 -2.25
C PHE A 107 5.48 16.21 -1.40
N LEU A 108 5.02 17.29 -0.77
CA LEU A 108 5.79 18.03 0.23
C LEU A 108 5.07 17.90 1.56
N LEU A 109 5.68 17.18 2.49
CA LEU A 109 5.24 17.12 3.89
C LEU A 109 5.95 18.24 4.65
N THR A 110 5.21 19.28 5.01
CA THR A 110 5.72 20.42 5.78
C THR A 110 5.83 20.10 7.27
N ASP A 111 6.58 20.91 8.00
CA ASP A 111 6.82 20.71 9.44
C ASP A 111 5.55 20.81 10.30
N ASP A 112 4.50 21.47 9.79
CA ASP A 112 3.16 21.56 10.41
C ASP A 112 2.28 20.33 10.10
N ASN A 113 2.84 19.30 9.46
CA ASN A 113 2.15 18.07 9.04
C ASN A 113 1.09 18.28 7.96
N SER A 114 1.20 19.36 7.17
CA SER A 114 0.42 19.54 5.94
C SER A 114 1.05 18.75 4.79
N LEU A 115 0.21 18.08 4.00
CA LEU A 115 0.65 17.33 2.82
C LEU A 115 0.24 18.07 1.55
N HIS A 116 1.23 18.65 0.88
CA HIS A 116 1.05 19.38 -0.37
C HIS A 116 1.36 18.51 -1.57
N PHE A 117 0.61 18.73 -2.65
CA PHE A 117 0.80 18.14 -3.95
C PHE A 117 1.44 19.18 -4.83
N CYS A 118 2.61 18.88 -5.37
CA CYS A 118 3.43 19.83 -6.08
C CYS A 118 3.94 19.25 -7.39
N ASN A 119 4.31 20.14 -8.30
CA ASN A 119 5.05 19.83 -9.52
C ASN A 119 6.26 20.77 -9.62
N ALA A 120 6.94 20.76 -10.76
CA ALA A 120 8.13 21.61 -10.98
C ALA A 120 7.84 23.13 -10.87
N SER A 121 6.59 23.56 -11.04
CA SER A 121 6.21 24.98 -11.07
C SER A 121 5.64 25.47 -9.75
N GLU A 122 4.76 24.68 -9.11
CA GLU A 122 4.03 25.10 -7.91
C GLU A 122 3.46 23.93 -7.11
N CYS A 123 2.98 24.23 -5.89
CA CYS A 123 2.13 23.35 -5.11
C CYS A 123 0.66 23.72 -5.34
N TYR A 124 -0.08 22.84 -6.01
CA TYR A 124 -1.42 23.14 -6.53
C TYR A 124 -2.55 22.65 -5.63
N TYR A 125 -2.26 21.78 -4.67
CA TYR A 125 -3.27 21.24 -3.75
C TYR A 125 -2.67 20.88 -2.38
N THR A 126 -3.50 20.95 -1.34
CA THR A 126 -3.16 20.53 0.02
C THR A 126 -4.21 19.54 0.51
N ALA A 127 -3.79 18.34 0.89
CA ALA A 127 -4.70 17.32 1.39
C ALA A 127 -5.20 17.65 2.80
N LYS A 128 -6.41 17.19 3.11
CA LYS A 128 -7.06 17.46 4.39
C LYS A 128 -6.62 16.42 5.41
N ALA A 129 -6.02 16.84 6.51
CA ALA A 129 -5.68 15.95 7.61
C ALA A 129 -6.95 15.26 8.17
N VAL A 130 -6.78 14.02 8.65
CA VAL A 130 -7.84 13.17 9.24
C VAL A 130 -7.60 12.97 10.73
#